data_AF-A0A4Q7KND2-F1
#
_entry.id   AF-A0A4Q7KND2-F1
#
_cell.length_a   1.000
_cell.length_b   1.000
_cell.length_c   1.000
_cell.angle_alpha   90.00
_cell.angle_beta   90.00
_cell.angle_gamma   90.00
#
_symmetry.space_group_name_H-M   'P 1'
#
loop_
_entity.id
_entity.type
_entity.pdbx_description
1 polymer ?
#
loop_
_entity_poly.entity_id
_entity_poly.type
_entity_poly.pdbx_seq_one_letter_code
_entity_poly.pdbx_strand_id
1 'polypeptide(L)'
;MSVERWRELDRVDTLAAVHELLGQLRPRRSAPRSELVAYLRKSAAVYAKVAEIDRDHHYEALYFAGRDRERAEALEKGEEGKSPK
;
A
#
# COMPACT_ATOMS: atom_id res chain seq x y z
N MET A 1 -10.51 3.91 -10.20
CA MET A 1 -10.15 2.74 -9.37
C MET A 1 -11.43 1.94 -9.07
N SER A 2 -11.46 0.62 -9.30
CA SER A 2 -12.68 -0.18 -9.04
C SER A 2 -12.88 -0.36 -7.54
N VAL A 3 -14.05 0.04 -7.03
CA VAL A 3 -14.44 -0.09 -5.61
C VAL A 3 -14.49 -1.55 -5.16
N GLU A 4 -14.81 -2.45 -6.09
CA GLU A 4 -15.01 -3.88 -5.83
C GLU A 4 -13.72 -4.59 -5.40
N ARG A 5 -12.60 -4.27 -6.05
CA ARG A 5 -11.28 -4.84 -5.72
C ARG A 5 -10.72 -4.33 -4.38
N TRP A 6 -11.11 -3.13 -3.96
CA TRP A 6 -10.77 -2.66 -2.61
C TRP A 6 -11.54 -3.41 -1.53
N ARG A 7 -12.77 -3.88 -1.82
CA ARG A 7 -13.53 -4.74 -0.89
C ARG A 7 -12.97 -6.16 -0.83
N GLU A 8 -12.33 -6.62 -1.89
CA GLU A 8 -11.64 -7.93 -1.91
C GLU A 8 -10.44 -7.95 -0.96
N LEU A 9 -9.71 -6.84 -0.87
CA LEU A 9 -8.61 -6.66 0.10
C LEU A 9 -9.08 -6.74 1.56
N ASP A 10 -10.35 -6.47 1.85
CA ASP A 10 -10.87 -6.62 3.21
C ASP A 10 -11.09 -8.07 3.63
N ARG A 11 -11.10 -9.00 2.66
CA ARG A 11 -11.40 -10.43 2.85
C ARG A 11 -10.18 -11.33 2.83
N VAL A 12 -9.02 -10.80 2.45
CA VAL A 12 -7.76 -11.55 2.44
C VAL A 12 -7.00 -11.32 3.75
N ASP A 13 -6.35 -12.37 4.21
CA ASP A 13 -5.69 -12.45 5.51
C ASP A 13 -4.20 -12.81 5.41
N THR A 14 -3.66 -12.96 4.19
CA THR A 14 -2.25 -13.26 3.96
C THR A 14 -1.53 -12.12 3.24
N LEU A 15 -0.25 -11.94 3.54
CA LEU A 15 0.58 -10.95 2.86
C LEU A 15 0.67 -11.21 1.34
N ALA A 16 0.75 -12.48 0.94
CA ALA A 16 0.83 -12.87 -0.47
C ALA A 16 -0.39 -12.42 -1.28
N ALA A 17 -1.61 -12.66 -0.77
CA ALA A 17 -2.84 -12.24 -1.44
C ALA A 17 -2.97 -10.70 -1.50
N VAL A 18 -2.55 -10.01 -0.43
CA VAL A 18 -2.49 -8.54 -0.42
C VAL A 18 -1.55 -8.02 -1.51
N HIS A 19 -0.36 -8.61 -1.68
CA HIS A 19 0.57 -8.22 -2.73
C HIS A 19 -0.02 -8.39 -4.13
N GLU A 20 -0.68 -9.51 -4.39
CA GLU A 20 -1.30 -9.78 -5.68
C GLU A 20 -2.36 -8.72 -6.01
N LEU A 21 -3.32 -8.51 -5.10
CA LEU A 21 -4.44 -7.59 -5.30
C LEU A 21 -3.98 -6.13 -5.41
N LEU A 22 -3.04 -5.69 -4.56
CA LEU A 22 -2.46 -4.36 -4.64
C LEU A 22 -1.66 -4.15 -5.93
N GLY A 23 -0.94 -5.17 -6.40
CA GLY A 23 -0.25 -5.16 -7.69
C GLY A 23 -1.19 -4.84 -8.85
N GLN A 24 -2.40 -5.39 -8.83
CA GLN A 24 -3.44 -5.13 -9.84
C GLN A 24 -4.10 -3.75 -9.70
N LEU A 25 -4.17 -3.22 -8.48
CA LEU A 25 -4.77 -1.91 -8.17
C LEU A 25 -3.80 -0.73 -8.38
N ARG A 26 -2.52 -1.01 -8.56
CA ARG A 26 -1.48 -0.01 -8.67
C ARG A 26 -1.78 0.99 -9.82
N PRO A 27 -1.80 2.30 -9.54
CA PRO A 27 -1.99 3.32 -10.57
C PRO A 27 -0.92 3.23 -11.67
N ARG A 28 -1.30 3.62 -12.90
CA ARG A 28 -0.36 3.72 -14.03
C ARG A 28 0.71 4.76 -13.74
N ARG A 29 1.89 4.64 -14.37
CA ARG A 29 2.99 5.62 -14.21
C ARG A 29 2.59 7.05 -14.60
N SER A 30 1.67 7.19 -15.54
CA SER A 30 1.13 8.48 -15.99
C SER A 30 -0.06 8.97 -15.16
N ALA A 31 -0.46 8.25 -14.10
CA ALA A 31 -1.56 8.68 -13.25
C ALA A 31 -1.20 9.94 -12.46
N PRO A 32 -2.17 10.79 -12.12
CA PRO A 32 -1.94 11.95 -11.26
C PRO A 32 -1.28 11.55 -9.94
N ARG A 33 -0.40 12.42 -9.44
CA ARG A 33 0.28 12.24 -8.15
C ARG A 33 -0.70 11.99 -7.00
N SER A 34 -1.85 12.67 -7.02
CA SER A 34 -2.91 12.50 -6.03
C SER A 34 -3.49 11.08 -6.01
N GLU A 35 -3.61 10.43 -7.16
CA GLU A 35 -4.05 9.02 -7.24
C GLU A 35 -3.01 8.08 -6.66
N LEU A 36 -1.72 8.35 -6.90
CA LEU A 36 -0.63 7.56 -6.33
C LEU A 36 -0.57 7.71 -4.80
N VAL A 37 -0.72 8.92 -4.28
CA VAL A 37 -0.81 9.18 -2.83
C VAL A 37 -2.00 8.44 -2.20
N ALA A 38 -3.18 8.52 -2.83
CA ALA A 38 -4.37 7.83 -2.35
C ALA A 38 -4.18 6.30 -2.33
N TYR A 39 -3.57 5.74 -3.37
CA TYR A 39 -3.22 4.32 -3.42
C TYR A 39 -2.25 3.94 -2.29
N LEU A 40 -1.15 4.68 -2.11
CA LEU A 40 -0.13 4.37 -1.11
C LEU A 40 -0.68 4.43 0.32
N ARG A 41 -1.53 5.41 0.63
CA ARG A 41 -2.18 5.49 1.95
C ARG A 41 -3.08 4.30 2.23
N LYS A 42 -3.90 3.91 1.24
CA LYS A 42 -4.78 2.73 1.39
C LYS A 42 -3.97 1.44 1.49
N SER A 43 -2.94 1.31 0.66
CA SER A 43 -1.98 0.19 0.69
C SER A 43 -1.33 0.04 2.07
N ALA A 44 -0.84 1.15 2.64
CA ALA A 44 -0.27 1.16 3.98
C ALA A 44 -1.24 0.68 5.06
N ALA A 45 -2.50 1.13 5.00
CA ALA A 45 -3.54 0.68 5.93
C ALA A 45 -3.85 -0.81 5.80
N VAL A 46 -3.88 -1.35 4.58
CA VAL A 46 -4.12 -2.78 4.33
C VAL A 46 -2.96 -3.63 4.87
N TYR A 47 -1.70 -3.24 4.59
CA TYR A 47 -0.55 -3.95 5.14
C TYR A 47 -0.52 -3.92 6.67
N ALA A 48 -0.83 -2.78 7.29
CA ALA A 48 -0.91 -2.69 8.75
C ALA A 48 -1.99 -3.61 9.32
N LYS A 49 -3.16 -3.73 8.66
CA LYS A 49 -4.21 -4.66 9.06
C LYS A 49 -3.76 -6.12 8.92
N VAL A 50 -3.14 -6.49 7.79
CA VAL A 50 -2.70 -7.86 7.55
C VAL A 50 -1.56 -8.27 8.49
N ALA A 51 -0.70 -7.32 8.91
CA ALA A 51 0.35 -7.59 9.89
C ALA A 51 -0.19 -8.13 11.23
N GLU A 52 -1.41 -7.73 11.62
CA GLU A 52 -2.05 -8.23 12.84
C GLU A 52 -2.66 -9.63 12.66
N ILE A 53 -2.94 -10.03 11.42
CA ILE A 53 -3.62 -11.29 11.08
C ILE A 53 -2.60 -12.37 10.68
N ASP A 54 -1.75 -12.08 9.70
CA ASP A 54 -0.67 -12.95 9.20
C ASP A 54 0.57 -12.79 10.09
N ARG A 55 0.57 -13.49 11.22
CA ARG A 55 1.63 -13.38 12.23
C ARG A 55 2.98 -13.91 11.73
N ASP A 56 2.99 -14.81 10.76
CA ASP A 56 4.22 -15.33 10.15
C ASP A 56 4.92 -14.25 9.29
N HIS A 57 4.15 -13.33 8.71
CA HIS A 57 4.66 -12.22 7.90
C HIS A 57 4.52 -10.84 8.58
N HIS A 58 4.28 -10.80 9.89
CA HIS A 58 4.00 -9.59 10.64
C HIS A 58 4.99 -8.44 10.35
N TYR A 59 6.29 -8.71 10.50
CA TYR A 59 7.33 -7.69 10.31
C TYR A 59 7.46 -7.24 8.86
N GLU A 60 7.26 -8.15 7.90
CA GLU A 60 7.30 -7.83 6.48
C GLU A 60 6.12 -6.95 6.09
N ALA A 61 4.92 -7.29 6.56
CA ALA A 61 3.74 -6.46 6.39
C ALA A 61 3.91 -5.07 7.02
N LEU A 62 4.45 -4.97 8.24
CA LEU A 62 4.76 -3.66 8.85
C LEU A 62 5.79 -2.85 8.06
N TYR A 63 6.81 -3.50 7.50
CA TYR A 63 7.77 -2.84 6.63
C TYR A 63 7.08 -2.19 5.43
N PHE A 64 6.21 -2.93 4.72
CA PHE A 64 5.47 -2.38 3.59
C PHE A 64 4.49 -1.27 3.99
N ALA A 65 3.85 -1.40 5.15
CA ALA A 65 2.99 -0.36 5.70
C ALA A 65 3.75 0.95 5.93
N GLY A 66 4.93 0.86 6.56
CA GLY A 66 5.83 2.00 6.79
C GLY A 66 6.31 2.63 5.48
N ARG A 67 6.87 1.81 4.58
CA ARG A 67 7.38 2.25 3.27
C ARG A 67 6.33 3.02 2.47
N ASP A 68 5.11 2.49 2.39
CA ASP A 68 4.04 3.11 1.61
C ASP A 68 3.55 4.42 2.23
N ARG A 69 3.49 4.47 3.57
CA ARG A 69 3.18 5.71 4.29
C ARG A 69 4.24 6.78 4.06
N GLU A 70 5.52 6.45 4.24
CA GLU A 70 6.63 7.38 4.01
C GLU A 70 6.64 7.90 2.58
N ARG A 71 6.38 7.02 1.61
CA ARG A 71 6.30 7.41 0.20
C ARG A 71 5.10 8.31 -0.08
N ALA A 72 3.94 8.06 0.53
CA ALA A 72 2.79 8.95 0.41
C ALA A 72 3.11 10.34 0.97
N GLU A 73 3.72 10.41 2.16
CA GLU A 73 4.10 11.66 2.82
C GLU A 73 5.14 12.45 1.99
N ALA A 74 6.16 11.77 1.47
CA ALA A 74 7.16 12.39 0.59
C ALA A 74 6.51 12.92 -0.70
N LEU A 75 5.57 12.17 -1.27
CA LEU A 75 4.81 12.62 -2.42
C LEU A 75 3.97 13.86 -2.09
N GLU A 76 3.31 13.93 -0.94
CA GLU A 76 2.55 15.12 -0.58
C GLU A 76 3.44 16.35 -0.36
N LYS A 77 4.66 16.18 0.12
CA LYS A 77 5.64 17.25 0.35
C LYS A 77 6.38 17.72 -0.91
N GLY A 78 6.13 17.11 -2.08
CA GLY A 78 6.88 17.43 -3.30
C GLY A 78 8.23 16.69 -3.43
N GLU A 79 8.58 15.82 -2.48
CA GLU A 79 9.89 15.16 -2.40
C GLU A 79 9.89 13.83 -3.19
N GLU A 80 9.98 13.89 -4.52
CA GLU A 80 10.17 12.67 -5.34
C GLU A 80 11.65 12.25 -5.38
N GLY A 81 11.96 11.02 -4.99
CA GLY A 81 13.27 10.38 -5.23
C GLY A 81 14.28 10.40 -4.07
N LYS A 82 13.96 10.99 -2.91
CA LYS A 82 14.72 10.72 -1.69
C LYS A 82 14.21 9.42 -1.08
N SER A 83 14.93 8.33 -1.27
CA SER A 83 14.77 7.17 -0.39
C SER A 83 15.04 7.64 1.05
N PRO A 84 14.14 7.39 2.01
CA PRO A 84 14.44 7.62 3.41
C PRO A 84 15.69 6.81 3.79
N LYS A 85 16.57 7.45 4.55
CA LYS A 85 17.92 6.99 4.87
C LYS A 85 17.91 6.10 6.10
#